data_AF-A0A368JTF9-F1
#
_entry.id   AF-A0A368JTF9-F1
#
_cell.length_a   1.000
_cell.length_b   1.000
_cell.length_c   1.000
_cell.angle_alpha   90.00
_cell.angle_beta   90.00
_cell.angle_gamma   90.00
#
_symmetry.space_group_name_H-M   'P 1'
#
loop_
_entity.id
_entity.type
_entity.pdbx_description
1 polymer ?
#
loop_
_entity_poly.entity_id
_entity_poly.type
_entity_poly.pdbx_seq_one_letter_code
_entity_poly.pdbx_strand_id
1 'polypeptide(L)' 'MDLSTLKYIVPSVVYSFVGILILVISFVIIEKIAPENLWKKIVDEENVALSILAAAFMIAVAIIISSAIHE' A
#
# COMPACT_ATOMS: atom_id res chain seq x y z
N MET A 1 -3.93 -17.35 27.67
CA MET A 1 -3.26 -17.18 26.37
C MET A 1 -2.11 -18.17 26.33
N ASP A 2 -2.23 -19.23 25.54
CA ASP A 2 -1.14 -20.17 25.35
C ASP A 2 0.02 -19.46 24.64
N LEU A 3 1.25 -19.76 25.07
CA LEU A 3 2.47 -19.17 24.51
C LEU A 3 2.61 -19.44 23.00
N SER A 4 1.96 -20.51 22.52
CA SER A 4 1.83 -20.87 21.10
C SER A 4 1.03 -19.83 20.30
N THR A 5 -0.09 -19.32 20.82
CA THR A 5 -0.90 -18.30 20.13
C THR A 5 -0.13 -17.00 19.95
N LEU A 6 0.61 -16.59 20.97
CA LEU A 6 1.44 -15.37 20.95
C LEU A 6 2.56 -15.47 19.91
N LYS A 7 3.07 -16.70 19.68
CA LYS A 7 4.07 -17.02 18.65
C LYS A 7 3.59 -16.80 17.21
N TYR A 8 2.28 -16.89 16.94
CA TYR A 8 1.71 -16.68 15.60
C TYR A 8 1.22 -15.26 15.39
N ILE A 9 0.62 -14.63 16.41
CA ILE A 9 0.06 -13.28 16.30
C ILE A 9 1.16 -12.23 16.06
N VAL A 10 2.28 -12.34 16.78
CA VAL A 10 3.36 -11.35 16.69
C VAL A 10 3.94 -11.27 15.26
N PRO A 11 4.34 -12.37 14.61
CA PRO A 11 4.74 -12.34 13.20
C PRO A 11 3.67 -11.77 12.27
N SER A 12 2.40 -12.20 12.39
CA SER A 12 1.33 -11.73 11.51
C SER A 12 1.14 -10.21 11.59
N VAL A 13 1.21 -9.63 12.78
CA VAL A 13 1.14 -8.17 12.96
C VAL A 13 2.36 -7.51 12.31
N VAL A 14 3.57 -8.03 12.54
CA VAL A 14 4.80 -7.48 11.95
C VAL A 14 4.74 -7.50 10.42
N TYR A 15 4.35 -8.62 9.80
CA TYR A 15 4.25 -8.73 8.35
C TYR A 15 3.17 -7.82 7.76
N SER A 16 2.05 -7.61 8.47
CA SER A 16 1.02 -6.63 8.08
C SER A 16 1.59 -5.21 8.05
N PHE A 17 2.34 -4.80 9.08
CA PHE A 17 3.01 -3.49 9.10
C PHE A 17 4.05 -3.35 8.00
N VAL A 18 4.84 -4.38 7.74
CA VAL A 18 5.80 -4.40 6.62
C VAL A 18 5.09 -4.19 5.29
N GLY A 19 3.97 -4.88 5.06
CA GLY A 19 3.16 -4.71 3.85
C GLY A 19 2.64 -3.27 3.68
N ILE A 20 2.09 -2.68 4.75
CA ILE A 20 1.65 -1.27 4.73
C ILE A 20 2.82 -0.34 4.39
N LEU A 21 3.98 -0.58 5.00
CA LEU A 21 5.17 0.25 4.79
C LEU A 21 5.66 0.20 3.34
N ILE A 22 5.67 -0.98 2.72
CA ILE A 22 6.00 -1.16 1.29
C ILE A 22 4.98 -0.46 0.39
N LEU A 23 3.69 -0.53 0.72
CA LEU A 23 2.62 0.13 -0.03
C LEU A 23 2.81 1.66 -0.01
N VAL A 24 3.07 2.24 1.16
CA VAL A 24 3.33 3.69 1.31
C VAL A 24 4.57 4.09 0.52
N ILE A 25 5.67 3.35 0.64
CA ILE A 25 6.90 3.63 -0.12
C ILE A 25 6.65 3.58 -1.62
N SER A 26 5.91 2.58 -2.10
CA SER A 26 5.59 2.44 -3.53
C SER A 26 4.77 3.63 -4.04
N PHE A 27 3.80 4.10 -3.26
CA PHE A 27 3.01 5.28 -3.58
C PHE A 27 3.89 6.55 -3.66
N VAL A 28 4.75 6.76 -2.66
CA VAL A 28 5.67 7.92 -2.64
C VAL A 28 6.64 7.91 -3.82
N ILE A 29 7.14 6.73 -4.21
CA ILE A 29 8.01 6.58 -5.39
C ILE A 29 7.25 7.00 -6.66
N ILE A 30 6.03 6.52 -6.84
CA ILE A 30 5.19 6.89 -8.00
C ILE A 30 4.89 8.38 -8.00
N GLU A 31 4.53 8.96 -6.86
CA GLU A 31 4.26 10.39 -6.74
C GLU A 31 5.47 11.23 -7.14
N LYS A 32 6.67 10.78 -6.80
CA LYS A 32 7.92 11.47 -7.16
C LYS A 32 8.31 11.28 -8.64
N ILE A 33 7.94 10.16 -9.25
CA ILE A 33 8.19 9.89 -10.67
C ILE A 33 7.16 10.59 -11.55
N ALA A 34 5.93 10.77 -11.04
CA ALA A 34 4.88 11.45 -11.77
C ALA A 34 5.32 12.89 -12.12
N PRO A 35 5.18 13.31 -13.39
CA PRO A 35 5.65 14.62 -13.84
C PRO A 35 4.90 15.78 -13.19
N GLU A 36 3.73 15.51 -12.62
CA GLU A 36 2.89 16.49 -11.94
C GLU A 36 2.48 16.00 -10.56
N ASN A 37 2.21 16.95 -9.66
CA ASN A 37 1.73 16.66 -8.32
C ASN A 37 0.35 15.99 -8.40
N LEU A 38 0.33 14.66 -8.30
CA LEU A 38 -0.87 13.83 -8.28
C LEU A 38 -1.83 14.31 -7.19
N TRP A 39 -1.31 14.61 -6.00
CA TRP A 39 -2.10 15.15 -4.89
C TRP A 39 -2.86 16.41 -5.28
N LYS A 40 -2.17 17.36 -5.95
CA LYS A 40 -2.78 18.62 -6.39
C LYS A 40 -3.89 18.38 -7.41
N LYS A 41 -3.66 17.50 -8.38
CA LYS A 41 -4.68 17.16 -9.40
C LYS A 41 -5.88 16.40 -8.83
N ILE A 42 -5.67 15.58 -7.81
CA ILE A 42 -6.73 14.82 -7.15
C ILE A 42 -7.56 15.72 -6.24
N VAL A 43 -6.91 16.56 -5.44
CA VAL A 43 -7.57 17.36 -4.40
C VAL A 43 -8.05 18.72 -4.90
N ASP A 44 -7.25 19.44 -5.69
CA ASP A 44 -7.60 20.80 -6.13
C ASP A 44 -8.37 20.79 -7.47
N GLU A 45 -8.00 19.90 -8.39
CA GLU A 45 -8.65 19.80 -9.73
C GLU A 45 -9.74 18.72 -9.78
N GLU A 46 -9.98 18.01 -8.69
CA GLU A 46 -10.98 16.93 -8.56
C GLU A 46 -10.92 15.90 -9.72
N ASN A 47 -9.72 15.59 -10.19
CA ASN A 47 -9.55 14.71 -11.35
C ASN A 47 -9.83 13.25 -10.98
N VAL A 48 -11.09 12.85 -11.14
CA VAL A 48 -11.59 11.50 -10.84
C VAL A 48 -10.80 10.41 -11.58
N ALA A 49 -10.35 10.66 -12.82
CA ALA A 49 -9.58 9.67 -13.58
C ALA A 49 -8.22 9.36 -12.91
N LEU A 50 -7.53 10.39 -12.42
CA LEU A 50 -6.30 10.22 -11.66
C LEU A 50 -6.54 9.54 -10.30
N SER A 51 -7.63 9.86 -9.63
CA SER A 51 -8.03 9.20 -8.37
C SER A 51 -8.29 7.72 -8.56
N ILE A 52 -9.01 7.34 -9.63
CA ILE A 52 -9.27 5.93 -9.98
C ILE A 52 -7.96 5.22 -10.32
N LEU A 53 -7.08 5.86 -11.08
CA LEU A 53 -5.77 5.29 -11.42
C LEU A 53 -4.92 5.04 -10.16
N ALA A 54 -4.88 6.00 -9.23
CA ALA A 54 -4.18 5.87 -7.96
C ALA A 54 -4.77 4.74 -7.10
N ALA A 55 -6.10 4.64 -7.02
CA ALA A 55 -6.77 3.54 -6.31
C ALA A 55 -6.48 2.18 -6.94
N ALA A 56 -6.54 2.06 -8.27
CA ALA A 56 -6.21 0.82 -8.98
C ALA A 56 -4.75 0.41 -8.75
N PHE A 57 -3.83 1.37 -8.74
CA PHE A 57 -2.42 1.13 -8.43
C PHE A 57 -2.23 0.62 -7.00
N MET A 58 -2.86 1.26 -6.01
CA MET A 58 -2.81 0.80 -4.61
C MET A 58 -3.33 -0.63 -4.46
N ILE A 59 -4.43 -0.97 -5.14
CA ILE A 59 -4.98 -2.34 -5.13
C ILE A 59 -3.99 -3.33 -5.77
N ALA A 60 -3.40 -2.99 -6.92
CA ALA A 60 -2.43 -3.86 -7.59
C ALA A 60 -1.21 -4.15 -6.70
N VAL A 61 -0.65 -3.13 -6.03
CA VAL A 61 0.47 -3.28 -5.10
C VAL A 61 0.07 -4.12 -3.89
N ALA A 62 -1.12 -3.88 -3.32
CA ALA A 62 -1.62 -4.67 -2.19
C ALA A 62 -1.75 -6.17 -2.55
N ILE A 63 -2.20 -6.49 -3.77
CA ILE A 63 -2.28 -7.88 -4.26
C ILE A 63 -0.88 -8.49 -4.37
N ILE A 64 0.09 -7.80 -4.96
CA ILE A 64 1.48 -8.28 -5.08
C ILE A 64 2.05 -8.60 -3.68
N ILE A 65 1.85 -7.70 -2.72
CA ILE A 65 2.29 -7.90 -1.33
C ILE A 65 1.57 -9.10 -0.70
N SER A 66 0.26 -9.23 -0.88
CA SER A 66 -0.51 -10.36 -0.38
C SER A 66 -0.01 -11.69 -0.94
N SER A 67 0.32 -11.73 -2.23
CA SER A 67 0.91 -12.93 -2.87
C SER A 67 2.30 -13.24 -2.34
N ALA A 68 3.11 -12.22 -2.04
CA ALA A 68 4.46 -12.41 -1.51
C ALA A 68 4.50 -12.88 -0.04
N ILE A 69 3.49 -12.53 0.76
CA ILE A 69 3.39 -12.92 2.17
C ILE A 69 2.81 -14.34 2.34
N HIS A 70 2.07 -14.85 1.35
CA HIS A 70 1.36 -16.12 1.42
C HIS A 70 2.14 -17.34 0.83
N GLU A 71 3.47 -17.31 0.83
CA GLU A 71 4.31 -18.51 0.59
C GLU A 71 4.88 -19.09 1.89
#